data_AF-Q1QPJ6-F1
#
_entry.id   AF-Q1QPJ6-F1
#
_cell.length_a   1.000
_cell.length_b   1.000
_cell.length_c   1.000
_cell.angle_alpha   90.00
_cell.angle_beta   90.00
_cell.angle_gamma   90.00
#
_symmetry.space_group_name_H-M   'P 1'
#
loop_
_entity.id
_entity.type
_entity.pdbx_description
1 polymer ?
#
loop_
_entity_poly.entity_id
_entity_poly.type
_entity_poly.pdbx_seq_one_letter_code
_entity_poly.pdbx_strand_id
1 'polypeptide(L)' 'MDTQEMAKKAKKKIVRKLFTKDDVKTLKAHSKARTPVAKIAKQMKRTEGSLRQKAIKLGIGLGHMR' A
#
# COMPACT_ATOMS: atom_id res chain seq x y z
N MET A 1 21.27 -31.49 22.41
CA MET A 1 20.30 -31.52 21.28
C MET A 1 19.26 -30.48 21.63
N ASP A 2 19.62 -29.21 21.45
CA ASP A 2 18.95 -28.09 22.09
C ASP A 2 18.03 -27.42 21.08
N THR A 3 16.76 -27.80 21.11
CA THR A 3 15.71 -27.25 20.24
C THR A 3 15.38 -25.83 20.68
N GLN A 4 15.82 -24.85 19.90
CA GLN A 4 15.39 -23.45 20.03
C GLN A 4 13.92 -23.31 19.62
N GLU A 5 13.03 -23.03 20.57
CA GLU A 5 11.67 -22.59 20.27
C GLU A 5 11.68 -21.13 19.75
N MET A 6 11.39 -20.95 18.46
CA MET A 6 11.16 -19.62 17.90
C MET A 6 9.78 -19.09 18.30
N ALA A 7 9.77 -18.02 19.11
CA ALA A 7 8.56 -17.31 19.52
C ALA A 7 7.76 -16.78 18.31
N LYS A 8 6.51 -17.23 18.16
CA LYS A 8 5.59 -16.80 17.09
C LYS A 8 5.14 -15.35 17.32
N LYS A 9 5.54 -14.42 16.45
CA LYS A 9 5.05 -13.02 16.45
C LYS A 9 3.52 -12.99 16.33
N ALA A 10 2.84 -12.36 17.29
CA ALA A 10 1.40 -12.17 17.28
C ALA A 10 0.95 -11.39 16.02
N LYS A 11 -0.07 -11.91 15.32
CA LYS A 11 -0.61 -11.31 14.10
C LYS A 11 -1.33 -10.00 14.47
N LYS A 12 -0.80 -8.84 14.04
CA LYS A 12 -1.49 -7.55 14.18
C LYS A 12 -2.82 -7.58 13.41
N LYS A 13 -3.91 -7.23 14.09
CA LYS A 13 -5.26 -7.16 13.50
C LYS A 13 -5.26 -6.14 12.37
N ILE A 14 -5.46 -6.61 11.14
CA ILE A 14 -5.49 -5.75 9.94
C ILE A 14 -6.81 -4.98 9.96
N VAL A 15 -6.80 -3.74 10.44
CA VAL A 15 -7.95 -2.84 10.33
C VAL A 15 -8.10 -2.44 8.86
N ARG A 16 -9.22 -2.83 8.25
CA ARG A 16 -9.55 -2.43 6.87
C ARG A 16 -9.85 -0.93 6.85
N LYS A 17 -8.89 -0.13 6.38
CA LYS A 17 -9.06 1.31 6.18
C LYS A 17 -9.76 1.56 4.84
N LEU A 18 -10.97 2.13 4.87
CA LEU A 18 -11.68 2.53 3.65
C LEU A 18 -10.89 3.62 2.91
N PHE A 19 -10.88 3.57 1.59
CA PHE A 19 -10.34 4.66 0.77
C PHE A 19 -11.35 5.80 0.72
N THR A 20 -10.93 7.00 1.15
CA THR A 20 -11.74 8.21 1.00
C THR A 20 -11.69 8.75 -0.43
N LYS A 21 -12.55 9.71 -0.75
CA LYS A 21 -12.51 10.39 -2.06
C LYS A 21 -11.19 11.14 -2.27
N ASP A 22 -10.62 11.70 -1.21
CA ASP A 22 -9.35 12.42 -1.26
C ASP A 22 -8.15 11.48 -1.43
N ASP A 23 -8.20 10.29 -0.84
CA ASP A 23 -7.21 9.25 -1.11
C ASP A 23 -7.19 8.88 -2.61
N VAL A 24 -8.35 8.86 -3.27
CA VAL A 24 -8.43 8.56 -4.71
C VAL A 24 -7.88 9.70 -5.56
N LYS A 25 -8.16 10.96 -5.20
CA LYS A 25 -7.61 12.13 -5.90
C LYS A 25 -6.08 12.18 -5.81
N THR A 26 -5.55 11.99 -4.60
CA THR A 26 -4.10 11.93 -4.37
C THR A 26 -3.45 10.77 -5.13
N LEU A 27 -4.07 9.58 -5.12
CA LEU A 27 -3.59 8.42 -5.89
C LEU A 27 -3.48 8.73 -7.40
N LYS A 28 -4.47 9.42 -7.98
CA LYS A 28 -4.46 9.84 -9.39
C LYS A 28 -3.38 10.89 -9.67
N ALA A 29 -3.20 11.87 -8.79
CA ALA A 29 -2.14 12.87 -8.92
C ALA A 29 -0.74 12.23 -8.91
N HIS A 30 -0.51 11.30 -7.97
CA HIS A 30 0.73 10.53 -7.87
C HIS A 30 0.99 9.64 -9.10
N SER A 31 -0.06 9.05 -9.68
CA SER A 31 0.01 8.28 -10.93
C SER A 31 0.43 9.15 -12.12
N LYS A 32 -0.03 10.41 -12.18
CA LYS A 32 0.39 11.37 -13.21
C LYS A 32 1.83 11.83 -13.00
N ALA A 33 2.24 12.04 -11.75
CA ALA A 33 3.58 12.48 -11.38
C ALA A 33 4.65 11.35 -11.40
N ARG A 34 4.29 10.11 -11.76
CA ARG A 34 5.17 8.92 -11.77
C ARG A 34 5.92 8.71 -10.45
N THR A 35 5.29 9.05 -9.32
CA THR A 35 5.92 8.88 -8.02
C THR A 35 6.04 7.40 -7.65
N PRO A 36 7.19 6.94 -7.13
CA PRO A 36 7.37 5.56 -6.68
C PRO A 36 6.34 5.15 -5.63
N VAL A 37 5.82 3.93 -5.73
CA VAL A 37 4.80 3.39 -4.80
C VAL A 37 5.28 3.41 -3.35
N ALA A 38 6.57 3.16 -3.11
CA ALA A 38 7.18 3.21 -1.79
C ALA A 38 7.09 4.61 -1.14
N LYS A 39 7.18 5.69 -1.92
CA LYS A 39 7.02 7.06 -1.41
C LYS A 39 5.55 7.36 -1.09
N ILE A 40 4.63 6.95 -1.95
CA ILE A 40 3.18 7.11 -1.75
C ILE A 40 2.73 6.34 -0.49
N ALA A 41 3.22 5.11 -0.31
CA ALA A 41 2.92 4.28 0.84
C ALA A 41 3.29 4.96 2.17
N LYS A 42 4.48 5.60 2.22
CA LYS A 42 4.93 6.38 3.38
C LYS A 42 4.07 7.62 3.61
N GLN A 43 3.75 8.37 2.55
CA GLN A 43 2.94 9.60 2.64
C GLN A 43 1.50 9.31 3.08
N MET A 44 0.84 8.34 2.45
CA MET A 44 -0.54 7.97 2.73
C MET A 44 -0.69 7.05 3.96
N LYS A 45 0.43 6.65 4.59
CA LYS A 45 0.47 5.65 5.68
C LYS A 45 -0.33 4.38 5.32
N ARG A 46 -0.19 3.94 4.07
CA ARG A 46 -0.88 2.78 3.46
C ARG A 46 0.15 1.77 3.01
N THR A 47 -0.26 0.51 2.87
CA THR A 47 0.60 -0.52 2.31
C THR A 47 0.65 -0.41 0.78
N GLU A 48 1.81 -0.73 0.20
CA GLU A 48 1.99 -0.72 -1.26
C GLU A 48 0.98 -1.63 -1.98
N GLY A 49 0.74 -2.82 -1.42
CA GLY A 49 -0.25 -3.76 -1.96
C GLY A 49 -1.66 -3.18 -2.00
N SER A 50 -2.08 -2.45 -0.95
CA SER A 50 -3.39 -1.78 -0.92
C SER A 50 -3.52 -0.71 -2.01
N LEU A 51 -2.45 0.06 -2.23
CA LEU A 51 -2.42 1.09 -3.28
C LEU A 51 -2.45 0.47 -4.67
N ARG A 52 -1.68 -0.60 -4.92
CA ARG A 52 -1.69 -1.34 -6.19
C ARG A 52 -3.07 -1.92 -6.49
N GLN A 53 -3.69 -2.60 -5.52
CA GLN A 53 -5.05 -3.13 -5.67
C GLN A 53 -6.07 -2.04 -5.98
N LYS A 54 -5.96 -0.89 -5.29
CA LYS A 54 -6.85 0.24 -5.54
C LYS A 54 -6.64 0.84 -6.93
N ALA A 55 -5.39 0.93 -7.39
CA ALA A 55 -5.05 1.44 -8.72
C ALA A 55 -5.48 0.53 -9.85
N ILE A 56 -5.32 -0.79 -9.70
CA ILE A 56 -5.87 -1.79 -10.64
C ILE A 56 -7.38 -1.60 -10.78
N LYS A 57 -8.11 -1.48 -9.65
CA LYS A 57 -9.56 -1.24 -9.66
C LYS A 57 -9.96 0.08 -10.32
N LEU A 58 -9.07 1.08 -10.32
CA LEU A 58 -9.27 2.38 -10.94
C LEU A 58 -8.73 2.45 -12.39
N GLY A 59 -8.10 1.39 -12.89
CA GLY A 59 -7.48 1.36 -14.22
C GLY A 59 -6.29 2.31 -14.38
N ILE A 60 -5.61 2.67 -13.29
CA ILE A 60 -4.44 3.57 -13.34
C ILE A 60 -3.15 2.81 -13.08
N GLY A 61 -2.11 3.09 -13.88
CA GLY A 61 -0.76 2.62 -13.61
C GLY A 61 -0.16 3.35 -12.41
N LEU A 62 0.39 2.62 -11.44
CA LEU A 62 1.08 3.17 -10.27
C LEU A 62 2.58 2.87 -10.33
N GLY A 63 3.39 3.90 -10.09
CA GLY A 63 4.84 3.80 -10.02
C GLY A 63 5.53 4.00 -11.38
N HIS A 64 6.68 3.36 -11.53
CA HIS A 64 7.59 3.56 -12.66
C HIS A 64 7.17 2.79 -13.93
N MET A 65 6.40 1.72 -13.77
CA MET A 65 6.00 0.82 -14.87
C MET A 65 4.67 1.28 -15.50
N ARG A 66 4.66 2.52 -15.97
CA ARG A 66 3.55 3.11 -16.72
C ARG A 66 4.07 3.70 -18.02
#